data_AF-F5LQC9-F1
#
_entry.id   AF-F5LQC9-F1
#
_cell.length_a   1.000
_cell.length_b   1.000
_cell.length_c   1.000
_cell.angle_alpha   90.00
_cell.angle_beta   90.00
_cell.angle_gamma   90.00
#
_symmetry.space_group_name_H-M   'P 1'
#
loop_
_entity.id
_entity.type
_entity.pdbx_description
1 polymer ?
#
loop_
_entity_poly.entity_id
_entity_poly.type
_entity_poly.pdbx_seq_one_letter_code
_entity_poly.pdbx_strand_id
1 'polypeptide(L)'
;MHTKKSHLNEIVGLRGEILWLKKMLVPQRDVVATLNRKELKLIDNQLQKYFGDIHENAVKIVDTFDTLRDLMGNLREAYQSSVANRANEIMRIFTALTTIFMPLTFITGIFGMNFTDILGLLTVPYADLFIFGFMGVLGLCMFLLFRKKGWI
;
A
#
# COMPACT_ATOMS: atom_id res chain seq x y z
N MET A 1 2.17 -16.60 -0.42
CA MET A 1 2.46 -15.34 -1.16
C MET A 1 1.45 -15.04 -2.29
N HIS A 2 0.32 -15.78 -2.40
CA HIS A 2 -0.70 -15.61 -3.46
C HIS A 2 -1.77 -14.53 -3.21
N THR A 3 -1.92 -14.05 -1.97
CA THR A 3 -3.00 -13.13 -1.58
C THR A 3 -2.89 -11.74 -2.20
N LYS A 4 -1.68 -11.19 -2.39
CA LYS A 4 -1.53 -9.82 -2.92
C LYS A 4 -1.96 -9.65 -4.38
N LYS A 5 -1.72 -10.66 -5.24
CA LYS A 5 -2.23 -10.65 -6.62
C LYS A 5 -3.74 -10.89 -6.64
N SER A 6 -4.24 -11.71 -5.71
CA SER A 6 -5.68 -11.97 -5.54
C SER A 6 -6.47 -10.69 -5.29
N HIS A 7 -6.05 -9.88 -4.31
CA HIS A 7 -6.78 -8.64 -3.97
C HIS A 7 -6.76 -7.60 -5.09
N LEU A 8 -5.66 -7.47 -5.83
CA LEU A 8 -5.62 -6.56 -6.97
C LEU A 8 -6.58 -7.02 -8.08
N ASN A 9 -6.60 -8.32 -8.37
CA ASN A 9 -7.52 -8.89 -9.36
C ASN A 9 -8.98 -8.74 -8.92
N GLU A 10 -9.26 -8.87 -7.63
CA GLU A 10 -10.58 -8.67 -7.05
C GLU A 10 -11.04 -7.20 -7.18
N ILE A 11 -10.18 -6.22 -6.85
CA ILE A 11 -10.49 -4.79 -7.04
C ILE A 11 -10.73 -4.48 -8.52
N VAL A 12 -9.91 -5.03 -9.42
CA VAL A 12 -10.07 -4.83 -10.87
C VAL A 12 -11.35 -5.50 -11.38
N GLY A 13 -11.68 -6.70 -10.87
CA GLY A 13 -12.91 -7.43 -11.18
C GLY A 13 -14.16 -6.65 -10.77
N LEU A 14 -14.22 -6.21 -9.51
CA LEU A 14 -15.32 -5.41 -8.97
C LEU A 14 -15.50 -4.10 -9.74
N ARG A 15 -14.41 -3.42 -10.11
CA ARG A 15 -14.47 -2.24 -10.98
C ARG A 15 -15.09 -2.57 -12.34
N GLY A 16 -14.75 -3.72 -12.91
CA GLY A 16 -15.32 -4.22 -14.16
C GLY A 16 -16.83 -4.47 -14.05
N GLU A 17 -17.27 -5.11 -12.96
CA GLU A 17 -18.68 -5.37 -12.68
C GLU A 17 -19.49 -4.07 -12.51
N ILE A 18 -18.97 -3.10 -11.74
CA ILE A 18 -19.57 -1.77 -11.57
C ILE A 18 -19.74 -1.06 -12.92
N LEU A 19 -18.70 -1.09 -13.77
CA LEU A 19 -18.76 -0.48 -15.10
C LEU A 19 -19.78 -1.17 -16.01
N TRP A 20 -19.86 -2.50 -15.95
CA TRP A 20 -20.82 -3.28 -16.73
C TRP A 20 -22.27 -2.99 -16.28
N LEU A 21 -22.52 -2.97 -14.96
CA LEU A 21 -23.84 -2.67 -14.42
C LEU A 21 -24.27 -1.24 -14.80
N LYS A 22 -23.37 -0.26 -14.69
CA LYS A 22 -23.64 1.11 -15.13
C LYS A 22 -24.03 1.17 -16.60
N LYS A 23 -23.29 0.46 -17.47
CA LYS A 23 -23.57 0.42 -18.91
C LYS A 23 -24.96 -0.15 -19.23
N MET A 24 -25.50 -1.01 -18.37
CA MET A 24 -26.88 -1.52 -18.48
C MET A 24 -27.93 -0.57 -17.88
N LEU A 25 -27.62 0.09 -16.77
CA LEU A 25 -28.57 0.95 -16.05
C LEU A 25 -28.80 2.30 -16.74
N VAL A 26 -27.80 2.86 -17.42
CA VAL A 26 -27.93 4.16 -18.10
C VAL A 26 -29.03 4.13 -19.19
N PRO A 27 -29.05 3.16 -20.13
CA PRO A 27 -30.14 3.03 -21.09
C PRO A 27 -31.51 2.84 -20.44
N GLN A 28 -31.59 2.09 -19.33
CA GLN A 28 -32.86 1.89 -18.61
C GLN A 28 -33.37 3.19 -18.00
N ARG A 29 -32.48 3.98 -17.37
CA ARG A 29 -32.81 5.33 -16.87
C ARG A 29 -33.33 6.22 -18.00
N ASP A 30 -32.73 6.16 -19.19
CA ASP A 30 -33.11 6.99 -20.34
C ASP A 30 -34.48 6.58 -20.92
N VAL A 31 -34.80 5.27 -20.92
CA VAL A 31 -36.14 4.77 -21.26
C VAL A 31 -37.18 5.28 -20.26
N VAL A 32 -36.92 5.18 -18.95
CA VAL A 32 -37.83 5.70 -17.92
C VAL A 32 -37.98 7.22 -18.03
N ALA A 33 -36.90 7.94 -18.36
CA ALA A 33 -36.96 9.38 -18.63
C ALA A 33 -37.89 9.72 -19.80
N THR A 34 -37.90 8.88 -20.83
CA THR A 34 -38.77 9.02 -22.00
C THR A 34 -40.23 8.76 -21.63
N LEU A 35 -40.50 7.72 -20.82
CA LEU A 35 -41.84 7.40 -20.32
C LEU A 35 -42.41 8.50 -19.40
N ASN A 36 -41.56 9.26 -18.73
CA ASN A 36 -41.97 10.41 -17.91
C ASN A 36 -42.34 11.66 -18.75
N ARG A 37 -42.18 11.68 -20.08
CA ARG A 37 -42.53 12.85 -20.90
C ARG A 37 -44.05 12.94 -21.14
N LYS A 38 -44.60 14.16 -21.05
CA LYS A 38 -46.04 14.48 -21.14
C LYS A 38 -46.72 14.18 -22.49
N GLU A 39 -45.97 13.78 -23.52
CA GLU A 39 -46.50 13.64 -24.89
C GLU A 39 -47.05 12.24 -25.23
N LEU A 40 -47.03 11.31 -24.27
CA LEU A 40 -47.45 9.93 -24.51
C LEU A 40 -48.97 9.79 -24.29
N LYS A 41 -49.74 9.70 -25.38
CA LYS A 41 -51.21 9.54 -25.38
C LYS A 41 -51.73 8.33 -24.58
N LEU A 42 -50.88 7.33 -24.33
CA LEU A 42 -51.20 6.09 -23.60
C LEU A 42 -50.93 6.18 -22.09
N ILE A 43 -50.34 7.28 -21.60
CA ILE A 43 -49.95 7.45 -20.20
C ILE A 43 -50.84 8.52 -19.56
N ASP A 44 -51.62 8.11 -18.55
CA ASP A 44 -52.39 9.03 -17.72
C ASP A 44 -51.48 9.80 -16.73
N ASN A 45 -51.95 10.98 -16.29
CA ASN A 45 -51.28 11.84 -15.32
C ASN A 45 -50.89 11.11 -14.01
N GLN A 46 -51.70 10.14 -13.54
CA GLN A 46 -51.31 9.35 -12.37
C GLN A 46 -50.11 8.45 -12.65
N LEU A 47 -50.13 7.72 -13.77
CA LEU A 47 -49.00 6.87 -14.20
C LEU A 47 -47.74 7.70 -14.44
N GLN A 48 -47.88 8.92 -14.96
CA GLN A 48 -46.76 9.82 -15.18
C GLN A 48 -46.04 10.17 -13.88
N LYS A 49 -46.77 10.39 -12.78
CA LYS A 49 -46.17 10.64 -11.47
C LYS A 49 -45.33 9.45 -10.99
N TYR A 50 -45.84 8.22 -11.17
CA TYR A 50 -45.07 7.01 -10.86
C TYR A 50 -43.80 6.88 -11.71
N PHE A 51 -43.85 7.20 -13.01
CA PHE A 51 -42.64 7.21 -13.85
C PHE A 51 -41.64 8.29 -13.42
N GLY A 52 -42.11 9.42 -12.91
CA GLY A 52 -41.27 10.45 -12.28
C GLY A 52 -40.48 9.91 -11.09
N ASP A 53 -41.17 9.25 -10.16
CA ASP A 53 -40.54 8.66 -8.97
C ASP A 53 -39.52 7.56 -9.35
N ILE A 54 -39.87 6.70 -10.32
CA ILE A 54 -38.95 5.66 -10.83
C ILE A 54 -37.74 6.29 -11.52
N HIS A 55 -37.94 7.37 -12.29
CA HIS A 55 -36.85 8.08 -12.96
C HIS A 55 -35.88 8.67 -11.93
N GLU A 56 -36.39 9.32 -10.89
CA GLU A 56 -35.55 9.90 -9.83
C GLU A 56 -34.74 8.82 -9.10
N ASN A 57 -35.35 7.68 -8.80
CA ASN A 57 -34.65 6.54 -8.23
C ASN A 57 -33.58 5.97 -9.18
N ALA A 58 -33.89 5.87 -10.48
CA ALA A 58 -32.92 5.41 -11.49
C ALA A 58 -31.71 6.36 -11.60
N VAL A 59 -31.93 7.67 -11.52
CA VAL A 59 -30.85 8.69 -11.47
C VAL A 59 -29.98 8.47 -10.23
N LYS A 60 -30.59 8.37 -9.03
CA LYS A 60 -29.86 8.13 -7.78
C LYS A 60 -29.00 6.85 -7.83
N ILE A 61 -29.54 5.78 -8.42
CA ILE A 61 -28.79 4.53 -8.59
C ILE A 61 -27.58 4.75 -9.50
N VAL A 62 -27.74 5.38 -10.67
CA VAL A 62 -26.64 5.64 -11.60
C VAL A 62 -25.53 6.49 -10.94
N ASP A 63 -25.91 7.53 -10.19
CA ASP A 63 -24.95 8.39 -9.48
C ASP A 63 -24.21 7.62 -8.36
N THR A 64 -24.89 6.67 -7.72
CA THR A 64 -24.27 5.76 -6.75
C THR A 64 -23.19 4.89 -7.40
N PHE A 65 -23.43 4.40 -8.63
CA PHE A 65 -22.42 3.63 -9.38
C PHE A 65 -21.19 4.48 -9.75
N ASP A 66 -21.36 5.78 -10.00
CA ASP A 66 -20.22 6.68 -10.20
C ASP A 66 -19.41 6.88 -8.92
N THR A 67 -20.11 7.07 -7.79
CA THR A 67 -19.45 7.14 -6.47
C THR A 67 -18.68 5.86 -6.16
N LEU A 68 -19.27 4.69 -6.39
CA LEU A 68 -18.62 3.39 -6.18
C LEU A 68 -17.40 3.21 -7.08
N ARG A 69 -17.47 3.63 -8.34
CA ARG A 69 -16.34 3.60 -9.27
C ARG A 69 -15.17 4.43 -8.76
N ASP A 70 -15.43 5.63 -8.25
CA ASP A 70 -14.39 6.51 -7.72
C ASP A 70 -13.79 5.94 -6.43
N LEU A 71 -14.62 5.40 -5.53
CA LEU A 71 -14.16 4.69 -4.34
C LEU A 71 -13.28 3.48 -4.68
N MET A 72 -13.61 2.71 -5.71
CA MET A 72 -12.75 1.61 -6.18
C MET A 72 -11.41 2.10 -6.74
N GLY A 73 -11.40 3.28 -7.38
CA GLY A 73 -10.16 3.97 -7.77
C GLY A 73 -9.29 4.29 -6.54
N ASN A 74 -9.87 4.95 -5.56
CA ASN A 74 -9.19 5.32 -4.31
C ASN A 74 -8.67 4.09 -3.55
N LEU A 75 -9.46 3.02 -3.50
CA LEU A 75 -9.07 1.77 -2.85
C LEU A 75 -7.85 1.14 -3.53
N ARG A 76 -7.82 1.13 -4.87
CA ARG A 76 -6.66 0.64 -5.63
C ARG A 76 -5.41 1.45 -5.31
N GLU A 77 -5.52 2.77 -5.29
CA GLU A 77 -4.40 3.67 -4.98
C GLU A 77 -3.91 3.45 -3.55
N ALA A 78 -4.81 3.43 -2.57
CA ALA A 78 -4.48 3.15 -1.17
C ALA A 78 -3.81 1.78 -0.99
N TYR A 79 -4.28 0.75 -1.71
CA TYR A 79 -3.64 -0.56 -1.70
C TYR A 79 -2.21 -0.51 -2.27
N GLN A 80 -2.01 0.17 -3.40
CA GLN A 80 -0.67 0.35 -3.98
C GLN A 80 0.27 1.12 -3.03
N SER A 81 -0.22 2.19 -2.39
CA SER A 81 0.53 2.92 -1.36
C SER A 81 0.88 2.04 -0.17
N SER A 82 -0.04 1.20 0.31
CA SER A 82 0.23 0.25 1.40
C SER A 82 1.30 -0.77 1.03
N VAL A 83 1.27 -1.30 -0.21
CA VAL A 83 2.32 -2.21 -0.70
C VAL A 83 3.68 -1.51 -0.76
N ALA A 84 3.73 -0.26 -1.24
CA ALA A 84 4.96 0.53 -1.28
C ALA A 84 5.49 0.83 0.12
N ASN A 85 4.62 1.21 1.07
CA ASN A 85 4.98 1.45 2.45
C ASN A 85 5.60 0.21 3.10
N ARG A 86 5.02 -0.97 2.88
CA ARG A 86 5.56 -2.23 3.36
C ARG A 86 6.92 -2.55 2.73
N ALA A 87 7.13 -2.24 1.45
CA ALA A 87 8.43 -2.41 0.81
C ALA A 87 9.47 -1.45 1.42
N ASN A 88 9.09 -0.19 1.67
CA ASN A 88 9.95 0.79 2.34
C ASN A 88 10.33 0.36 3.76
N GLU A 89 9.39 -0.24 4.51
CA GLU A 89 9.66 -0.78 5.84
C GLU A 89 10.68 -1.94 5.79
N ILE A 90 10.50 -2.88 4.86
CA ILE A 90 11.47 -3.97 4.64
C ILE A 90 12.86 -3.40 4.29
N MET A 91 12.92 -2.40 3.41
CA MET A 91 14.18 -1.73 3.06
C MET A 91 14.82 -1.05 4.27
N ARG A 92 14.04 -0.36 5.11
CA ARG A 92 14.55 0.27 6.35
C ARG A 92 15.20 -0.75 7.28
N ILE A 93 14.60 -1.93 7.43
CA ILE A 93 15.16 -3.02 8.24
C ILE A 93 16.49 -3.50 7.66
N PHE A 94 16.55 -3.78 6.35
CA PHE A 94 17.79 -4.23 5.70
C PHE A 94 18.89 -3.17 5.72
N THR A 95 18.53 -1.89 5.54
CA THR A 95 19.49 -0.79 5.68
C THR A 95 20.02 -0.70 7.09
N ALA A 96 19.15 -0.77 8.12
CA ALA A 96 19.59 -0.70 9.50
C ALA A 96 20.53 -1.86 9.87
N LEU A 97 20.20 -3.10 9.47
CA LEU A 97 21.08 -4.26 9.65
C LEU A 97 22.43 -4.04 8.95
N THR A 98 22.41 -3.63 7.67
CA THR A 98 23.64 -3.37 6.90
C THR A 98 24.51 -2.28 7.55
N THR A 99 23.90 -1.19 8.00
CA THR A 99 24.63 -0.08 8.65
C THR A 99 25.25 -0.51 9.98
N ILE A 100 24.59 -1.38 10.75
CA ILE A 100 25.16 -1.94 11.99
C ILE A 100 26.34 -2.86 11.65
N PHE A 101 26.18 -3.77 10.69
CA PHE A 101 27.22 -4.76 10.36
C PHE A 101 28.41 -4.19 9.59
N MET A 102 28.24 -3.18 8.73
CA MET A 102 29.32 -2.64 7.90
C MET A 102 30.60 -2.23 8.70
N PRO A 103 30.52 -1.41 9.77
CA PRO A 103 31.70 -1.07 10.57
C PRO A 103 32.23 -2.27 11.38
N LEU A 104 31.35 -3.15 11.86
CA LEU A 104 31.75 -4.37 12.57
C LEU A 104 32.56 -5.29 11.65
N THR A 105 32.06 -5.55 10.44
CA THR A 105 32.72 -6.36 9.41
C THR A 105 34.02 -5.72 8.96
N PHE A 106 34.10 -4.39 8.88
CA PHE A 106 35.36 -3.69 8.59
C PHE A 106 36.41 -3.95 9.67
N ILE A 107 36.03 -3.85 10.95
CA ILE A 107 36.91 -4.15 12.08
C ILE A 107 37.36 -5.63 12.02
N THR A 108 36.44 -6.58 11.92
CA THR A 108 36.81 -8.01 11.81
C THR A 108 37.66 -8.28 10.57
N GLY A 109 37.41 -7.56 9.48
CA GLY A 109 38.17 -7.65 8.24
C GLY A 109 39.61 -7.24 8.45
N ILE A 110 39.87 -6.10 9.11
CA ILE A 110 41.22 -5.64 9.42
C ILE A 110 41.95 -6.64 10.33
N PHE A 111 41.32 -7.06 11.42
CA PHE A 111 41.95 -7.96 12.39
C PHE A 111 42.02 -9.42 11.91
N GLY A 112 41.25 -9.80 10.88
CA GLY A 112 41.32 -11.10 10.22
C GLY A 112 42.45 -11.20 9.19
N MET A 113 43.15 -10.10 8.89
CA MET A 113 44.32 -10.13 8.03
C MET A 113 45.53 -10.66 8.82
N ASN A 114 46.34 -11.55 8.22
CA ASN A 114 47.54 -12.16 8.83
C ASN A 114 48.72 -11.17 8.98
N PHE A 115 48.50 -10.01 9.59
CA PHE A 115 49.58 -9.07 9.90
C PHE A 115 50.07 -9.29 11.33
N THR A 116 51.39 -9.40 11.47
CA THR A 116 52.06 -9.68 12.75
C THR A 116 52.00 -8.51 13.72
N ASP A 117 51.88 -7.28 13.21
CA ASP A 117 51.70 -6.08 14.03
C ASP A 117 51.09 -4.92 13.20
N ILE A 118 49.76 -4.73 13.27
CA ILE A 118 49.08 -3.63 12.55
C ILE A 118 49.16 -2.31 13.31
N LEU A 119 49.22 -2.35 14.64
CA LEU A 119 49.03 -1.16 15.49
C LEU A 119 49.70 -1.25 16.88
N GLY A 120 50.55 -2.25 17.15
CA GLY A 120 51.09 -2.52 18.48
C GLY A 120 50.09 -3.16 19.44
N LEU A 121 48.85 -3.45 19.01
CA LEU A 121 47.79 -3.99 19.87
C LEU A 121 47.93 -5.50 20.16
N LEU A 122 48.54 -6.29 19.28
CA LEU A 122 48.67 -7.74 19.48
C LEU A 122 49.63 -8.12 20.62
N THR A 123 50.48 -7.19 21.04
CA THR A 123 51.40 -7.38 22.19
C THR A 123 50.78 -6.95 23.52
N VAL A 124 49.60 -6.32 23.50
CA VAL A 124 48.89 -5.88 24.71
C VAL A 124 48.05 -7.04 25.27
N PRO A 125 48.26 -7.45 26.54
CA PRO A 125 47.38 -8.44 27.15
C PRO A 125 45.93 -7.96 27.16
N TYR A 126 44.99 -8.83 26.80
CA TYR A 126 43.54 -8.57 26.71
C TYR A 126 43.08 -7.68 25.53
N ALA A 127 43.91 -7.46 24.51
CA ALA A 127 43.51 -6.68 23.32
C ALA A 127 42.24 -7.23 22.63
N ASP A 128 42.11 -8.55 22.54
CA ASP A 128 40.94 -9.23 21.95
C ASP A 128 39.66 -8.85 22.69
N LEU A 129 39.70 -8.83 24.02
CA LEU A 129 38.56 -8.47 24.87
C LEU A 129 38.17 -7.00 24.67
N PHE A 130 39.15 -6.11 24.51
CA PHE A 130 38.91 -4.69 24.25
C PHE A 130 38.24 -4.48 22.87
N ILE A 131 38.70 -5.19 21.84
CA ILE A 131 38.13 -5.10 20.49
C ILE A 131 36.69 -5.61 20.48
N PHE A 132 36.41 -6.79 21.06
CA PHE A 132 35.05 -7.30 21.18
C PHE A 132 34.15 -6.37 22.00
N GLY A 133 34.67 -5.78 23.08
CA GLY A 133 33.96 -4.78 23.87
C GLY A 133 33.61 -3.53 23.05
N PHE A 134 34.57 -2.98 22.32
CA PHE A 134 34.36 -1.82 21.44
C PHE A 134 33.34 -2.11 20.35
N MET A 135 33.44 -3.26 19.68
CA MET A 135 32.47 -3.72 18.69
C MET A 135 31.06 -3.87 19.29
N GLY A 136 30.95 -4.46 20.48
CA GLY A 136 29.68 -4.59 21.21
C GLY A 136 29.05 -3.23 21.53
N VAL A 137 29.84 -2.27 22.03
CA VAL A 137 29.39 -0.91 22.33
C VAL A 137 28.96 -0.18 21.06
N LEU A 138 29.72 -0.30 19.96
CA LEU A 138 29.41 0.34 18.68
C LEU A 138 28.11 -0.21 18.09
N GLY A 139 27.96 -1.54 18.08
CA GLY A 139 26.73 -2.21 17.65
C GLY A 139 25.52 -1.81 18.50
N LEU A 140 25.68 -1.78 19.83
CA LEU A 140 24.62 -1.36 20.75
C LEU A 140 24.23 0.11 20.57
N CYS A 141 25.21 1.00 20.38
CA CYS A 141 24.99 2.42 20.12
C CYS A 141 24.18 2.61 18.84
N MET A 142 24.58 1.96 17.73
CA MET A 142 23.83 2.03 16.48
C MET A 142 22.42 1.46 16.61
N PHE A 143 22.27 0.32 17.29
CA PHE A 143 20.96 -0.28 17.54
C PHE A 143 20.02 0.68 18.31
N LEU A 144 20.52 1.31 19.37
CA LEU A 144 19.75 2.28 20.17
C LEU A 144 19.38 3.53 19.36
N LEU A 145 20.28 4.01 18.49
CA LEU A 145 19.99 5.14 17.60
C LEU A 145 18.89 4.81 16.59
N PHE A 146 18.95 3.62 15.97
CA PHE A 146 17.92 3.17 15.03
C PHE A 146 16.57 2.93 15.71
N ARG A 147 16.58 2.37 16.92
CA ARG A 147 15.37 2.21 17.75
C ARG A 147 14.76 3.56 18.13
N LYS A 148 15.56 4.54 18.54
CA LYS A 148 15.07 5.89 18.87
C LYS A 148 14.47 6.60 17.65
N LYS A 149 15.02 6.36 16.45
CA LYS A 149 14.47 6.89 15.20
C LYS A 149 13.22 6.15 14.72
N GLY A 150 12.80 5.06 15.37
CA GLY A 150 11.65 4.24 14.96
C GLY A 150 11.89 3.50 13.64
N TRP A 151 13.15 3.14 13.35
CA TRP A 151 13.51 2.32 12.19
C TRP A 151 13.51 0.82 12.49
N ILE A 152 13.60 0.48 13.78
CA ILE A 152 13.54 -0.85 14.40
C ILE A 152 12.70 -0.69 15.67
#